data_AF-J9EZ25-F1
#
_entry.id   AF-J9EZ25-F1
#
_cell.length_a   1.000
_cell.length_b   1.000
_cell.length_c   1.000
_cell.angle_alpha   90.00
_cell.angle_beta   90.00
_cell.angle_gamma   90.00
#
_symmetry.space_group_name_H-M   'P 1'
#
loop_
_entity.id
_entity.type
_entity.pdbx_description
1 polymer ?
#
loop_
_entity_poly.entity_id
_entity_poly.type
_entity_poly.pdbx_seq_one_letter_code
_entity_poly.pdbx_strand_id
1 'polypeptide(L)'
;MSSAVLCIINDGTTAVCSTFGRRVVVMDARNSLQKITDMLYHRSAVFDLVQMPGSNYLYSCGEDRRLACVDKRMWEVVNDLELGAYSQTMSLRQGQLLCGTNDGKMLSINPNDLTVISEVFVGKGGLRQVKLNTGSQMCITKDRLFKVFTPGLSPRLFAESEMFDAEPSRFDYYDDDLAIACGDGSIFFYAA
;
A
#
# COMPACT_ATOMS: atom_id res chain seq x y z
N MET A 1 -10.26 1.88 -20.94
CA MET A 1 -8.92 1.68 -20.35
C MET A 1 -8.24 0.56 -21.14
N SER A 2 -7.04 0.75 -21.71
CA SER A 2 -6.34 -0.30 -22.47
C SER A 2 -5.14 -0.90 -21.70
N SER A 3 -5.19 -0.85 -20.37
CA SER A 3 -4.11 -1.30 -19.49
C SER A 3 -4.70 -1.99 -18.26
N ALA A 4 -3.92 -2.88 -17.65
CA ALA A 4 -4.32 -3.59 -16.44
C ALA A 4 -4.57 -2.60 -15.29
N VAL A 5 -5.64 -2.85 -14.55
CA VAL A 5 -5.91 -2.20 -13.26
C VAL A 5 -5.10 -2.93 -12.19
N LEU A 6 -4.40 -2.17 -11.34
CA LEU A 6 -3.47 -2.71 -10.34
C LEU A 6 -4.00 -2.63 -8.92
N CYS A 7 -4.70 -1.54 -8.58
CA CYS A 7 -5.38 -1.37 -7.31
C CYS A 7 -6.72 -0.64 -7.52
N ILE A 8 -7.72 -0.97 -6.70
CA ILE A 8 -9.02 -0.30 -6.65
C ILE A 8 -9.36 -0.04 -5.19
N ILE A 9 -9.79 1.18 -4.89
CA ILE A 9 -10.34 1.55 -3.59
C ILE A 9 -11.68 2.27 -3.77
N ASN A 10 -12.52 2.25 -2.73
CA ASN A 10 -13.85 2.85 -2.73
C ASN A 10 -14.14 3.49 -1.36
N ASP A 11 -14.78 4.66 -1.33
CA ASP A 11 -15.29 5.30 -0.11
C ASP A 11 -16.83 5.36 -0.02
N GLY A 12 -17.53 4.64 -0.90
CA GLY A 12 -18.99 4.65 -1.03
C GLY A 12 -19.51 5.75 -1.96
N THR A 13 -18.72 6.77 -2.27
CA THR A 13 -19.09 7.83 -3.22
C THR A 13 -18.26 7.78 -4.49
N THR A 14 -16.96 7.48 -4.36
CA THR A 14 -16.00 7.44 -5.45
C THR A 14 -15.28 6.10 -5.45
N ALA A 15 -15.16 5.51 -6.65
CA ALA A 15 -14.27 4.40 -6.90
C ALA A 15 -13.03 4.93 -7.62
N VAL A 16 -11.84 4.67 -7.06
CA VAL A 16 -10.57 5.10 -7.62
C VAL A 16 -9.78 3.87 -8.02
N CYS A 17 -9.26 3.83 -9.24
CA CYS A 17 -8.40 2.75 -9.69
C CYS A 17 -7.08 3.25 -10.23
N SER A 18 -6.02 2.50 -9.97
CA SER A 18 -4.69 2.71 -10.49
C SER A 18 -4.40 1.72 -11.61
N THR A 19 -3.51 2.08 -12.53
CA THR A 19 -3.24 1.25 -13.71
C THR A 19 -1.76 1.11 -13.99
N PHE A 20 -1.41 0.05 -14.71
CA PHE A 20 -0.07 -0.14 -15.25
C PHE A 20 0.28 0.96 -16.26
N GLY A 21 -0.71 1.48 -16.98
CA GLY A 21 -0.59 2.60 -17.91
C GLY A 21 -0.53 3.98 -17.24
N ARG A 22 0.08 4.08 -16.04
CA ARG A 22 0.37 5.31 -15.27
C ARG A 22 -0.82 6.23 -14.94
N ARG A 23 -2.05 5.74 -15.08
CA ARG A 23 -3.28 6.50 -14.80
C ARG A 23 -3.82 6.18 -13.41
N VAL A 24 -4.38 7.21 -12.78
CA VAL A 24 -5.29 7.09 -11.65
C VAL A 24 -6.65 7.64 -12.07
N VAL A 25 -7.65 6.76 -12.18
CA VAL A 25 -8.97 7.10 -12.70
C VAL A 25 -9.97 7.12 -11.56
N VAL A 26 -10.79 8.17 -11.52
CA VAL A 26 -11.83 8.35 -10.51
C VAL A 26 -13.19 8.22 -11.18
N MET A 27 -14.08 7.45 -10.56
CA MET A 27 -15.44 7.19 -11.03
C MET A 27 -16.45 7.43 -9.92
N ASP A 28 -17.66 7.89 -10.25
CA ASP A 28 -18.75 8.00 -9.30
C ASP A 28 -19.35 6.61 -9.05
N ALA A 29 -19.16 6.08 -7.83
CA ALA A 29 -19.63 4.76 -7.45
C ALA A 29 -21.17 4.66 -7.40
N ARG A 30 -21.86 5.79 -7.26
CA ARG A 30 -23.33 5.88 -7.15
C ARG A 30 -23.99 6.10 -8.51
N ASN A 31 -23.23 6.54 -9.51
CA ASN A 31 -23.73 6.85 -10.83
C ASN A 31 -23.08 5.95 -11.90
N SER A 32 -23.30 4.63 -11.77
CA SER A 32 -22.87 3.62 -12.74
C SER A 32 -21.39 3.69 -13.15
N LEU A 33 -20.52 4.06 -12.20
CA LEU A 33 -19.08 4.22 -12.43
C LEU A 33 -18.76 5.24 -13.54
N GLN A 34 -19.58 6.28 -13.69
CA GLN A 34 -19.28 7.37 -14.61
C GLN A 34 -17.93 8.01 -14.23
N LYS A 35 -17.03 8.14 -15.22
CA LYS A 35 -15.71 8.72 -15.01
C LYS A 35 -15.83 10.19 -14.61
N ILE A 36 -15.27 10.53 -13.45
CA ILE A 36 -15.15 11.89 -12.92
C ILE A 36 -13.89 12.54 -13.49
N THR A 37 -12.73 11.88 -13.33
CA THR A 37 -11.44 12.39 -13.80
C THR A 37 -10.46 11.26 -14.14
N ASP A 38 -9.40 11.59 -14.88
CA ASP A 38 -8.33 10.70 -15.33
C ASP A 38 -6.99 11.43 -15.11
N MET A 39 -6.27 11.04 -14.07
CA MET A 39 -5.09 11.75 -13.59
C MET A 39 -3.80 11.07 -14.09
N LEU A 40 -2.87 11.87 -14.60
CA LEU A 40 -1.58 11.45 -15.19
C LEU A 40 -0.40 12.13 -14.49
N TYR A 41 -0.27 11.93 -13.18
CA TYR A 41 0.83 12.52 -12.39
C TYR A 41 1.96 11.53 -12.06
N HIS A 42 1.76 10.22 -12.24
CA HIS A 42 2.86 9.25 -12.20
C HIS A 42 3.53 9.12 -13.58
N ARG A 43 4.85 8.86 -13.57
CA ARG A 43 5.65 8.66 -14.78
C ARG A 43 5.66 7.21 -15.27
N SER A 44 5.30 6.26 -14.39
CA SER A 44 5.20 4.82 -14.68
C SER A 44 3.97 4.20 -13.98
N ALA A 45 3.88 2.87 -13.97
CA ALA A 45 2.79 2.10 -13.35
C ALA A 45 2.51 2.55 -11.90
N VAL A 46 1.22 2.65 -11.56
CA VAL A 46 0.75 3.03 -10.23
C VAL A 46 0.27 1.78 -9.51
N PHE A 47 1.05 1.32 -8.53
CA PHE A 47 0.88 0.00 -7.93
C PHE A 47 -0.20 -0.04 -6.86
N ASP A 48 -0.26 0.98 -6.01
CA ASP A 48 -1.16 0.97 -4.85
C ASP A 48 -1.82 2.31 -4.61
N LEU A 49 -2.99 2.25 -3.97
CA LEU A 49 -3.83 3.38 -3.60
C LEU A 49 -4.30 3.19 -2.15
N VAL A 50 -4.19 4.22 -1.33
CA VAL A 50 -4.76 4.21 0.02
C VAL A 50 -5.45 5.53 0.34
N GLN A 51 -6.53 5.46 1.11
CA GLN A 51 -7.25 6.62 1.65
C GLN A 51 -7.86 6.26 3.01
N MET A 52 -8.03 7.25 3.89
CA MET A 52 -8.83 7.06 5.09
C MET A 52 -10.31 7.32 4.79
N PRO A 53 -11.25 6.60 5.45
CA PRO A 53 -12.67 6.92 5.39
C PRO A 53 -12.94 8.39 5.73
N GLY A 54 -13.71 9.07 4.89
CA GLY A 54 -14.05 10.49 5.07
C GLY A 54 -12.92 11.49 4.81
N SER A 55 -11.73 11.04 4.39
CA SER A 55 -10.62 11.94 4.05
C SER A 55 -10.77 12.57 2.67
N ASN A 56 -10.32 13.82 2.57
CA ASN A 56 -10.14 14.54 1.30
C ASN A 56 -8.83 14.17 0.59
N TYR A 57 -8.01 13.28 1.15
CA TYR A 57 -6.70 12.93 0.60
C TYR A 57 -6.65 11.49 0.10
N LEU A 58 -6.09 11.35 -1.10
CA LEU A 58 -5.77 10.09 -1.75
C LEU A 58 -4.24 9.97 -1.83
N TYR A 59 -3.70 8.82 -1.46
CA TYR A 59 -2.29 8.53 -1.60
C TYR A 59 -2.06 7.44 -2.64
N SER A 60 -1.03 7.59 -3.46
CA SER A 60 -0.64 6.62 -4.47
C SER A 60 0.88 6.42 -4.51
N CYS A 61 1.32 5.20 -4.82
CA CYS A 61 2.72 4.89 -5.07
C CYS A 61 2.89 4.13 -6.38
N GLY A 62 4.06 4.28 -7.01
CA GLY A 62 4.33 3.69 -8.32
C GLY A 62 5.78 3.29 -8.54
N GLU A 63 6.01 2.67 -9.69
CA GLU A 63 7.33 2.24 -10.16
C GLU A 63 8.29 3.41 -10.40
N ASP A 64 7.77 4.62 -10.58
CA ASP A 64 8.53 5.85 -10.76
C ASP A 64 9.16 6.40 -9.48
N ARG A 65 9.13 5.61 -8.39
CA ARG A 65 9.59 5.95 -7.04
C ARG A 65 8.84 7.11 -6.40
N ARG A 66 7.72 7.55 -6.99
CA ARG A 66 6.92 8.64 -6.44
C ARG A 66 5.89 8.09 -5.47
N LEU A 67 5.75 8.76 -4.33
CA LEU A 67 4.59 8.68 -3.46
C LEU A 67 3.89 10.04 -3.53
N ALA A 68 2.64 10.07 -3.98
CA ALA A 68 1.90 11.31 -4.19
C ALA A 68 0.69 11.40 -3.27
N CYS A 69 0.38 12.61 -2.82
CA CYS A 69 -0.83 12.97 -2.10
C CYS A 69 -1.68 13.88 -2.99
N VAL A 70 -2.93 13.46 -3.26
CA VAL A 70 -3.90 14.19 -4.07
C VAL A 70 -5.03 14.69 -3.19
N ASP A 71 -5.39 15.97 -3.33
CA ASP A 71 -6.60 16.52 -2.72
C ASP A 71 -7.82 16.22 -3.62
N LYS A 72 -8.72 15.39 -3.14
CA LYS A 72 -9.93 14.90 -3.84
C LYS A 72 -10.94 16.01 -4.15
N ARG A 73 -10.83 17.18 -3.52
CA ARG A 73 -11.72 18.32 -3.81
C ARG A 73 -11.39 18.96 -5.15
N MET A 74 -10.12 18.92 -5.55
CA MET A 74 -9.62 19.52 -6.79
C MET A 74 -9.03 18.47 -7.75
N TRP A 75 -8.76 17.26 -7.26
CA TRP A 75 -8.03 16.19 -7.95
C TRP A 75 -6.63 16.61 -8.41
N GLU A 76 -5.95 17.40 -7.56
CA GLU A 76 -4.59 17.89 -7.80
C GLU A 76 -3.61 17.31 -6.78
N VAL A 77 -2.38 17.07 -7.22
CA VAL A 77 -1.28 16.68 -6.34
C VAL A 77 -0.93 17.87 -5.46
N VAL A 78 -1.06 17.71 -4.15
CA VAL A 78 -0.75 18.75 -3.15
C VAL A 78 0.59 18.51 -2.47
N ASN A 79 1.10 17.28 -2.51
CA ASN A 79 2.42 16.93 -1.99
C ASN A 79 2.95 15.66 -2.68
N ASP A 80 4.26 15.52 -2.79
CA ASP A 80 4.88 14.28 -3.23
C ASP A 80 6.28 14.05 -2.65
N LEU A 81 6.68 12.79 -2.60
CA LEU A 81 7.96 12.32 -2.12
C LEU A 81 8.59 11.40 -3.17
N GLU A 82 9.85 11.64 -3.52
CA GLU A 82 10.66 10.69 -4.28
C GLU A 82 11.40 9.74 -3.32
N LEU A 83 11.10 8.45 -3.44
CA LEU A 83 11.71 7.38 -2.65
C LEU A 83 13.05 6.94 -3.25
N GLY A 84 13.93 6.38 -2.42
CA GLY A 84 15.20 5.79 -2.89
C GLY A 84 14.97 4.58 -3.83
N ALA A 85 13.94 3.77 -3.54
CA ALA A 85 13.47 2.66 -4.35
C ALA A 85 11.95 2.73 -4.49
N TYR A 86 11.42 2.14 -5.57
CA TYR A 86 9.98 2.20 -5.82
C TYR A 86 9.21 1.37 -4.79
N SER A 87 7.94 1.75 -4.56
CA SER A 87 7.05 1.04 -3.66
C SER A 87 5.90 0.39 -4.43
N GLN A 88 5.59 -0.85 -4.07
CA GLN A 88 4.47 -1.61 -4.62
C GLN A 88 3.28 -1.69 -3.66
N THR A 89 3.42 -1.17 -2.43
CA THR A 89 2.44 -1.38 -1.37
C THR A 89 2.50 -0.27 -0.33
N MET A 90 1.31 0.16 0.07
CA MET A 90 1.11 1.09 1.16
C MET A 90 0.02 0.59 2.11
N SER A 91 0.01 1.14 3.32
CA SER A 91 -1.08 1.00 4.26
C SER A 91 -1.29 2.31 5.00
N LEU A 92 -2.54 2.74 5.13
CA LEU A 92 -2.89 3.98 5.83
C LEU A 92 -3.88 3.66 6.94
N ARG A 93 -3.51 3.97 8.18
CA ARG A 93 -4.37 3.75 9.35
C ARG A 93 -4.06 4.78 10.42
N GLN A 94 -5.11 5.37 11.01
CA GLN A 94 -4.99 6.30 12.16
C GLN A 94 -3.92 7.40 11.97
N GLY A 95 -3.86 8.01 10.78
CA GLY A 95 -2.89 9.08 10.50
C GLY A 95 -1.44 8.61 10.34
N GLN A 96 -1.20 7.32 10.14
CA GLN A 96 0.11 6.76 9.81
C GLN A 96 0.08 6.17 8.40
N LEU A 97 1.05 6.54 7.57
CA LEU A 97 1.25 5.97 6.24
C LEU A 97 2.48 5.06 6.27
N LEU A 98 2.27 3.77 6.00
CA LEU A 98 3.33 2.78 5.90
C LEU A 98 3.56 2.47 4.42
N CYS A 99 4.82 2.37 4.03
CA CYS A 99 5.22 2.12 2.65
C CYS A 99 6.27 1.01 2.63
N GLY A 100 6.07 0.01 1.76
CA GLY A 100 7.04 -1.06 1.53
C GLY A 100 7.75 -0.90 0.21
N THR A 101 9.08 -0.92 0.22
CA THR A 101 9.90 -0.67 -0.98
C THR A 101 10.46 -1.96 -1.58
N ASN A 102 10.84 -1.88 -2.86
CA ASN A 102 11.40 -3.01 -3.59
C ASN A 102 12.86 -3.35 -3.20
N ASP A 103 13.55 -2.49 -2.46
CA ASP A 103 14.85 -2.76 -1.84
C ASP A 103 14.75 -3.28 -0.40
N GLY A 104 13.55 -3.67 0.04
CA GLY A 104 13.34 -4.38 1.30
C GLY A 104 13.29 -3.50 2.54
N LYS A 105 12.92 -2.22 2.36
CA LYS A 105 12.70 -1.28 3.46
C LYS A 105 11.21 -1.09 3.74
N MET A 106 10.90 -0.89 5.00
CA MET A 106 9.60 -0.45 5.48
C MET A 106 9.75 0.97 6.02
N LEU A 107 8.98 1.89 5.44
CA LEU A 107 9.04 3.32 5.73
C LEU A 107 7.75 3.76 6.41
N SER A 108 7.87 4.35 7.60
CA SER A 108 6.78 5.09 8.24
C SER A 108 6.85 6.53 7.79
N ILE A 109 5.75 7.06 7.27
CA ILE A 109 5.64 8.36 6.62
C ILE A 109 4.50 9.14 7.26
N ASN A 110 4.73 10.43 7.51
CA ASN A 110 3.69 11.34 7.96
C ASN A 110 2.78 11.69 6.77
N PRO A 111 1.49 11.35 6.79
CA PRO A 111 0.59 11.59 5.65
C PRO A 111 0.31 13.09 5.40
N ASN A 112 0.58 13.98 6.35
CA ASN A 112 0.31 15.41 6.19
C ASN A 112 1.35 16.11 5.29
N ASP A 113 2.62 15.78 5.46
CA ASP A 113 3.75 16.44 4.80
C ASP A 113 4.67 15.46 4.03
N LEU A 114 4.34 14.17 4.02
CA LEU A 114 5.10 13.09 3.41
C LEU A 114 6.54 12.96 3.94
N THR A 115 6.83 13.48 5.13
CA THR A 115 8.13 13.29 5.76
C THR A 115 8.30 11.83 6.22
N VAL A 116 9.49 11.27 5.98
CA VAL A 116 9.84 9.93 6.47
C VAL A 116 10.13 10.02 7.98
N ILE A 117 9.31 9.36 8.78
CA ILE A 117 9.39 9.35 10.25
C ILE A 117 10.42 8.31 10.72
N SER A 118 10.38 7.11 10.13
CA SER A 118 11.29 6.02 10.48
C SER A 118 11.49 5.07 9.30
N GLU A 119 12.66 4.47 9.23
CA GLU A 119 13.03 3.46 8.24
C GLU A 119 13.48 2.18 8.96
N VAL A 120 13.00 1.04 8.48
CA VAL A 120 13.41 -0.28 8.95
C VAL A 120 13.85 -1.11 7.76
N PHE A 121 15.07 -1.63 7.81
CA PHE A 121 15.54 -2.62 6.86
C PHE A 121 14.99 -4.00 7.26
N VAL A 122 14.08 -4.54 6.44
CA VAL A 122 13.35 -5.78 6.72
C VAL A 122 14.10 -7.01 6.17
N GLY A 123 14.77 -6.84 5.02
CA GLY A 123 15.48 -7.89 4.31
C GLY A 123 16.00 -7.42 2.96
N LYS A 124 16.73 -8.27 2.24
CA LYS A 124 17.28 -7.93 0.92
C LYS A 124 16.24 -8.02 -0.19
N GLY A 125 15.22 -8.86 -0.04
CA GLY A 125 14.09 -8.93 -0.95
C GLY A 125 13.09 -7.79 -0.75
N GLY A 126 12.52 -7.32 -1.85
CA GLY A 126 11.47 -6.28 -1.82
C GLY A 126 10.24 -6.71 -1.03
N LEU A 127 9.49 -5.73 -0.52
CA LEU A 127 8.25 -5.98 0.21
C LEU A 127 7.08 -6.15 -0.77
N ARG A 128 6.31 -7.23 -0.61
CA ARG A 128 5.12 -7.56 -1.43
C ARG A 128 3.87 -6.86 -0.93
N GLN A 129 3.71 -6.81 0.39
CA GLN A 129 2.62 -6.09 1.03
C GLN A 129 3.07 -5.62 2.40
N VAL A 130 2.65 -4.42 2.78
CA VAL A 130 2.69 -3.92 4.15
C VAL A 130 1.27 -3.67 4.65
N LYS A 131 1.05 -3.85 5.96
CA LYS A 131 -0.25 -3.55 6.57
C LYS A 131 -0.06 -2.98 7.97
N LEU A 132 -0.75 -1.88 8.24
CA LEU A 132 -0.88 -1.33 9.58
C LEU A 132 -2.05 -1.99 10.31
N ASN A 133 -1.79 -2.42 11.54
CA ASN A 133 -2.82 -2.81 12.49
C ASN A 133 -2.67 -2.04 13.81
N THR A 134 -3.71 -2.03 14.64
CA THR A 134 -3.59 -1.49 16.00
C THR A 134 -2.48 -2.26 16.72
N GLY A 135 -1.39 -1.58 17.06
CA GLY A 135 -0.30 -2.19 17.80
C GLY A 135 0.73 -2.97 16.97
N SER A 136 0.69 -2.94 15.63
CA SER A 136 1.70 -3.63 14.82
C SER A 136 1.84 -3.11 13.39
N GLN A 137 3.04 -3.27 12.84
CA GLN A 137 3.34 -3.10 11.41
C GLN A 137 3.69 -4.47 10.84
N MET A 138 2.96 -4.94 9.83
CA MET A 138 3.11 -6.28 9.28
C MET A 138 3.57 -6.21 7.83
N CYS A 139 4.34 -7.20 7.38
CA CYS A 139 4.69 -7.31 5.97
C CYS A 139 4.90 -8.75 5.52
N ILE A 140 4.73 -8.98 4.21
CA ILE A 140 5.25 -10.14 3.50
C ILE A 140 6.38 -9.70 2.55
N THR A 141 7.43 -10.51 2.46
CA THR A 141 8.61 -10.24 1.62
C THR A 141 8.64 -11.13 0.39
N LYS A 142 9.38 -10.70 -0.65
CA LYS A 142 9.74 -11.55 -1.80
C LYS A 142 10.61 -12.75 -1.42
N ASP A 143 11.28 -12.67 -0.26
CA ASP A 143 12.07 -13.77 0.32
C ASP A 143 11.21 -14.81 1.05
N ARG A 144 9.88 -14.76 0.87
CA ARG A 144 8.91 -15.75 1.37
C ARG A 144 8.81 -15.80 2.89
N LEU A 145 8.81 -14.63 3.52
CA LEU A 145 8.62 -14.48 4.96
C LEU A 145 7.46 -13.54 5.26
N PHE A 146 6.71 -13.85 6.31
CA PHE A 146 5.80 -12.93 6.98
C PHE A 146 6.48 -12.42 8.24
N LYS A 147 6.42 -11.11 8.48
CA LYS A 147 7.06 -10.46 9.63
C LYS A 147 6.13 -9.46 10.28
N VAL A 148 6.21 -9.38 11.61
CA VAL A 148 5.48 -8.44 12.45
C VAL A 148 6.47 -7.59 13.21
N PHE A 149 6.28 -6.29 13.21
CA PHE A 149 7.09 -5.32 13.92
C PHE A 149 6.24 -4.55 14.94
N THR A 150 6.88 -4.15 16.04
CA THR A 150 6.28 -3.23 17.02
C THR A 150 5.99 -1.87 16.38
N PRO A 151 4.97 -1.13 16.84
CA PRO A 151 4.68 0.21 16.33
C PRO A 151 5.67 1.24 16.89
N GLY A 152 5.60 2.48 16.38
CA GLY A 152 6.34 3.62 16.89
C GLY A 152 7.56 4.02 16.05
N LEU A 153 8.38 4.91 16.61
CA LEU A 153 9.53 5.52 15.94
C LEU A 153 10.74 4.58 15.79
N SER A 154 10.76 3.49 16.56
CA SER A 154 11.81 2.49 16.51
C SER A 154 11.20 1.09 16.47
N PRO A 155 10.58 0.70 15.34
CA PRO A 155 9.98 -0.62 15.20
C PRO A 155 11.04 -1.72 15.39
N ARG A 156 10.68 -2.77 16.11
CA ARG A 156 11.51 -3.96 16.32
C ARG A 156 10.77 -5.18 15.82
N LEU A 157 11.50 -6.14 15.27
CA LEU A 157 10.93 -7.42 14.89
C LEU A 157 10.32 -8.08 16.14
N PHE A 158 9.02 -8.38 16.06
CA PHE A 158 8.24 -9.01 17.11
C PHE A 158 8.02 -10.49 16.81
N ALA A 159 7.68 -10.82 15.56
CA ALA A 159 7.46 -12.19 15.11
C ALA A 159 7.85 -12.34 13.63
N GLU A 160 8.21 -13.56 13.25
CA GLU A 160 8.54 -13.97 11.89
C GLU A 160 8.01 -15.39 11.65
N SER A 161 7.48 -15.65 10.45
CA SER A 161 7.08 -16.99 10.04
C SER A 161 8.30 -17.84 9.65
N GLU A 162 8.10 -19.16 9.56
CA GLU A 162 8.98 -19.96 8.73
C GLU A 162 8.89 -19.53 7.26
N MET A 163 9.88 -19.93 6.47
CA MET A 163 9.89 -19.63 5.03
C MET A 163 8.76 -20.40 4.34
N PHE A 164 7.92 -19.70 3.59
CA PHE A 164 6.87 -20.34 2.80
C PHE A 164 7.46 -21.12 1.63
N ASP A 165 6.85 -22.27 1.31
CA ASP A 165 7.22 -23.08 0.14
C ASP A 165 7.02 -22.30 -1.18
N ALA A 166 5.95 -21.51 -1.26
CA ALA A 166 5.62 -20.64 -2.37
C ALA A 166 5.66 -19.16 -1.97
N GLU A 167 5.81 -18.26 -2.95
CA GLU A 167 5.88 -16.82 -2.68
C GLU A 167 4.52 -16.29 -2.16
N PRO A 168 4.48 -15.65 -0.97
CA PRO A 168 3.26 -15.01 -0.49
C PRO A 168 2.90 -13.84 -1.40
N SER A 169 1.65 -13.82 -1.83
CA SER A 169 1.10 -12.84 -2.77
C SER A 169 0.35 -11.72 -2.06
N ARG A 170 -0.47 -12.07 -1.07
CA ARG A 170 -1.24 -11.14 -0.24
C ARG A 170 -1.52 -11.74 1.14
N PHE A 171 -1.76 -10.89 2.12
CA PHE A 171 -2.31 -11.25 3.42
C PHE A 171 -3.36 -10.26 3.89
N ASP A 172 -4.24 -10.75 4.76
CA ASP A 172 -5.15 -9.94 5.55
C ASP A 172 -5.07 -10.37 7.02
N TYR A 173 -5.29 -9.41 7.92
CA TYR A 173 -5.40 -9.62 9.35
C TYR A 173 -6.64 -8.89 9.86
N TYR A 174 -7.56 -9.64 10.46
CA TYR A 174 -8.80 -9.10 11.00
C TYR A 174 -9.27 -9.95 12.17
N ASP A 175 -9.63 -9.29 13.29
CA ASP A 175 -10.21 -9.95 14.47
C ASP A 175 -9.44 -11.20 14.93
N ASP A 176 -8.12 -11.06 15.02
CA ASP A 176 -7.16 -12.11 15.40
C ASP A 176 -7.02 -13.30 14.43
N ASP A 177 -7.69 -13.22 13.28
CA ASP A 177 -7.47 -14.11 12.14
C ASP A 177 -6.46 -13.51 11.15
N LEU A 178 -5.44 -14.30 10.81
CA LEU A 178 -4.47 -14.03 9.77
C LEU A 178 -4.68 -15.00 8.61
N ALA A 179 -4.85 -14.45 7.40
CA ALA A 179 -4.90 -15.23 6.17
C ALA A 179 -3.78 -14.78 5.22
N ILE A 180 -2.98 -15.72 4.71
CA ILE A 180 -1.88 -15.46 3.77
C ILE A 180 -2.08 -16.32 2.52
N ALA A 181 -2.25 -15.69 1.36
CA ALA A 181 -2.36 -16.36 0.07
C ALA A 181 -0.99 -16.43 -0.63
N CYS A 182 -0.67 -17.57 -1.24
CA CYS A 182 0.58 -17.79 -1.97
C CYS A 182 0.37 -17.97 -3.48
N GLY A 183 1.45 -17.79 -4.25
CA GLY A 183 1.44 -17.84 -5.72
C GLY A 183 1.14 -19.22 -6.32
N ASP A 184 1.20 -20.28 -5.52
CA ASP A 184 0.81 -21.65 -5.88
C ASP A 184 -0.70 -21.92 -5.68
N GLY A 185 -1.45 -20.94 -5.19
CA GLY A 185 -2.88 -21.05 -4.88
C GLY A 185 -3.19 -21.54 -3.47
N SER A 186 -2.19 -21.79 -2.63
CA SER A 186 -2.40 -22.13 -1.22
C SER A 186 -2.82 -20.91 -0.39
N ILE A 187 -3.58 -21.16 0.68
CA ILE A 187 -3.95 -20.13 1.67
C ILE A 187 -3.65 -20.69 3.06
N PHE A 188 -2.80 -19.97 3.81
CA PHE A 188 -2.48 -20.26 5.20
C PHE A 188 -3.39 -19.45 6.10
N PHE A 189 -4.04 -20.12 7.05
CA PHE A 189 -4.85 -19.49 8.08
C PHE A 189 -4.18 -19.69 9.43
N TYR A 190 -4.13 -18.62 10.22
CA TYR A 190 -3.82 -18.67 11.63
C TYR A 190 -4.98 -17.97 12.36
N ALA A 191 -5.71 -18.73 13.16
CA ALA A 191 -6.83 -18.27 13.97
C ALA A 191 -6.51 -18.60 15.43
N ALA A 192 -6.80 -17.66 16.33
CA ALA A 192 -6.58 -17.81 17.77
C ALA A 192 -7.74 -18.52 18.49
#